data_AF-B7U6G3-F1
#
_entry.id   AF-B7U6G3-F1
#
_cell.length_a   1.000
_cell.length_b   1.000
_cell.length_c   1.000
_cell.angle_alpha   90.00
_cell.angle_beta   90.00
_cell.angle_gamma   90.00
#
_symmetry.space_group_name_H-M   'P 1'
#
loop_
_entity.id
_entity.type
_entity.pdbx_description
1 polymer ?
#
loop_
_entity_poly.entity_id
_entity_poly.type
_entity_poly.pdbx_seq_one_letter_code
_entity_poly.pdbx_strand_id
1 'polypeptide(L)' 'MAARMLEPLAVGGVIGDVIESFTPSIKMSVTYDNKQVCNGHELFPST' A
#
# COMPACT_ATOMS: atom_id res chain seq x y z
N MET A 1 -7.96 5.95 12.70
CA MET A 1 -7.72 4.60 12.13
C MET A 1 -7.39 4.61 10.63
N ALA A 2 -8.05 5.44 9.80
CA ALA A 2 -7.72 5.57 8.38
C ALA A 2 -6.36 6.27 8.11
N ALA A 3 -6.00 7.26 8.94
CA ALA A 3 -4.75 8.03 8.78
C ALA A 3 -3.50 7.13 8.68
N ARG A 4 -3.35 6.16 9.60
CA ARG A 4 -2.23 5.19 9.60
C ARG A 4 -2.18 4.25 8.38
N MET A 5 -3.29 4.10 7.65
CA MET A 5 -3.34 3.27 6.44
C MET A 5 -2.93 4.05 5.19
N LEU A 6 -3.26 5.33 5.16
CA LEU A 6 -2.99 6.22 4.02
C LEU A 6 -1.60 6.84 4.08
N GLU A 7 -1.05 7.06 5.27
CA GLU A 7 0.28 7.68 5.45
C GLU A 7 1.38 7.00 4.61
N PRO A 8 1.53 5.66 4.57
CA PRO A 8 2.54 5.03 3.73
C PRO A 8 2.31 5.26 2.22
N LEU A 9 1.06 5.38 1.79
CA LEU A 9 0.71 5.65 0.39
C LEU A 9 0.96 7.11 0.00
N ALA A 10 0.79 8.04 0.94
CA ALA A 10 1.08 9.45 0.73
C ALA A 10 2.59 9.72 0.73
N VAL A 11 3.33 9.21 1.72
CA VAL A 11 4.79 9.37 1.80
C VAL A 11 5.49 8.67 0.62
N GLY A 12 4.95 7.55 0.15
CA GLY A 12 5.46 6.84 -1.04
C GLY A 12 5.04 7.45 -2.39
N GLY A 13 4.35 8.61 -2.41
CA GLY A 13 3.93 9.30 -3.64
C GLY A 13 2.73 8.70 -4.37
N VAL A 14 2.26 7.50 -3.96
CA VAL A 14 1.13 6.82 -4.61
C VAL A 14 -0.14 7.70 -4.61
N ILE A 15 -0.45 8.32 -3.47
CA ILE A 15 -1.45 9.39 -3.42
C ILE A 15 -0.80 10.67 -3.94
N GLY A 16 -1.33 11.20 -5.04
CA GLY A 16 -0.73 12.31 -5.78
C GLY A 16 -0.26 11.86 -7.16
N ASP A 17 0.68 10.91 -7.22
CA ASP A 17 1.29 10.50 -8.49
C ASP A 17 0.43 9.45 -9.23
N VAL A 18 -0.28 8.59 -8.51
CA VAL A 18 -1.05 7.47 -9.10
C VAL A 18 -2.55 7.61 -8.88
N ILE A 19 -2.97 8.04 -7.68
CA ILE A 19 -4.38 8.16 -7.29
C ILE A 19 -4.65 9.42 -6.46
N GLU A 20 -5.89 9.86 -6.41
CA GLU A 20 -6.33 10.95 -5.53
C GLU A 20 -6.53 10.48 -4.08
N SER A 21 -6.59 11.42 -3.13
CA SER A 21 -6.90 11.12 -1.73
C SER A 21 -8.28 10.48 -1.59
N PHE A 22 -8.41 9.43 -0.79
CA PHE A 22 -9.65 8.68 -0.64
C PHE A 22 -9.87 8.21 0.81
N THR A 23 -11.11 7.82 1.11
CA THR A 23 -11.44 7.13 2.37
C THR A 23 -11.50 5.63 2.12
N PRO A 24 -10.63 4.80 2.75
CA PRO A 24 -10.68 3.35 2.59
C PRO A 24 -12.03 2.80 3.04
N SER A 25 -12.72 2.06 2.15
CA SER A 25 -14.03 1.45 2.41
C SER A 25 -13.96 -0.07 2.58
N ILE A 26 -12.96 -0.71 1.97
CA ILE A 26 -12.80 -2.17 1.98
C ILE A 26 -11.35 -2.50 2.33
N LYS A 27 -11.16 -3.55 3.14
CA LYS A 27 -9.85 -4.10 3.44
C LYS A 27 -9.36 -4.97 2.28
N MET A 28 -8.21 -4.61 1.70
CA MET A 28 -7.50 -5.42 0.71
C MET A 28 -6.33 -6.15 1.37
N SER A 29 -6.04 -7.37 0.94
CA SER A 29 -4.87 -8.14 1.39
C SER A 29 -4.30 -8.91 0.20
N VAL A 30 -3.02 -8.70 -0.06
CA VAL A 30 -2.28 -9.35 -1.16
C VAL A 30 -1.15 -10.14 -0.54
N THR A 31 -0.96 -11.37 -1.01
CA THR A 31 0.09 -12.27 -0.52
C THR A 31 0.76 -12.94 -1.71
N TYR A 32 2.10 -12.91 -1.73
CA TYR A 32 2.93 -13.71 -2.61
C TYR A 32 3.51 -14.89 -1.82
N ASP A 33 3.10 -16.11 -2.15
CA ASP A 33 3.43 -17.33 -1.38
C ASP A 33 3.11 -17.14 0.13
N ASN A 34 4.12 -17.05 1.00
CA ASN A 34 3.97 -16.81 2.44
C ASN A 34 4.33 -15.37 2.87
N LYS A 35 4.42 -14.43 1.93
CA LYS A 35 4.78 -13.03 2.19
C LYS A 35 3.59 -12.11 1.90
N GLN A 36 3.06 -11.47 2.95
CA GLN A 36 2.03 -10.44 2.81
C GLN A 36 2.66 -9.14 2.27
N VAL A 37 1.98 -8.51 1.30
CA VAL A 37 2.37 -7.20 0.80
C VAL A 37 2.00 -6.13 1.83
N CYS A 38 2.99 -5.34 2.23
CA CYS A 38 2.84 -4.19 3.11
C CYS A 38 3.28 -2.93 2.35
N ASN A 39 2.52 -1.85 2.44
CA ASN A 39 2.87 -0.58 1.79
C ASN A 39 4.27 -0.12 2.27
N GLY A 40 5.14 0.22 1.31
CA GLY A 40 6.51 0.67 1.59
C GLY A 40 7.52 -0.44 1.91
N HIS A 41 7.13 -1.71 1.91
CA HIS A 41 8.09 -2.83 2.03
C HIS A 41 8.58 -3.27 0.65
N GLU A 42 9.89 -3.37 0.50
CA GLU A 42 10.50 -3.89 -0.72
C GLU A 42 10.22 -5.40 -0.88
N LEU A 43 10.01 -5.79 -2.13
CA LEU A 43 9.93 -7.18 -2.55
C LEU A 43 10.90 -7.35 -3.72
N PHE A 44 11.74 -8.39 -3.65
CA PHE A 44 12.64 -8.69 -4.74
C PHE A 44 11.90 -9.37 -5.90
N PRO A 45 12.22 -9.04 -7.16
CA PRO A 45 11.82 -9.84 -8.30
C PRO A 45 12.27 -11.30 -8.13
N SER A 46 11.54 -12.23 -8.74
CA SER A 46 11.86 -13.65 -8.67
C SER A 46 13.11 -14.05 -9.47
N THR A 47 13.64 -13.15 -10.31
CA THR A 47 14.81 -13.37 -11.17
C THR A 47 15.49 -12.03 -11.46
#